data_AF-A0A353H9S4-F1
#
_entry.id   AF-A0A353H9S4-F1
#
_cell.length_a   1.000
_cell.length_b   1.000
_cell.length_c   1.000
_cell.angle_alpha   90.00
_cell.angle_beta   90.00
_cell.angle_gamma   90.00
#
_symmetry.space_group_name_H-M   'P 1'
#
loop_
_entity.id
_entity.type
_entity.pdbx_description
1 polymer ?
#
loop_
_entity_poly.entity_id
_entity_poly.type
_entity_poly.pdbx_seq_one_letter_code
_entity_poly.pdbx_strand_id
1 'polypeptide(L)'
;FLPDELMGNVSKLNVCNAFWRVMALAGDIGGGLLVTMPSIKELENPEVKDYVEEFYSFGSDEPTKNIMKVHKLLQNWTAGLHGVGTWHGAGPVMAQKIMLQRVINYDHEKDLVKRTLNIKDQEKKND
;
A
#
# COMPACT_ATOMS: atom_id res chain seq x y z
N PHE A 1 4.44 21.81 16.60
CA PHE A 1 3.50 21.83 15.47
C PHE A 1 2.75 20.51 15.46
N LEU A 2 1.43 20.49 15.29
CA LEU A 2 0.62 19.27 15.12
C LEU A 2 0.09 19.22 13.68
N PRO A 3 0.12 18.05 13.02
CA PRO A 3 -0.40 17.89 11.67
C PRO A 3 -1.94 18.03 11.63
N ASP A 4 -2.46 18.38 10.45
CA ASP A 4 -3.91 18.44 10.22
C ASP A 4 -4.56 17.06 10.37
N GLU A 5 -5.58 16.98 11.21
CA GLU A 5 -6.20 15.73 11.60
C GLU A 5 -7.01 15.09 10.46
N LEU A 6 -7.70 15.90 9.65
CA LEU A 6 -8.46 15.43 8.50
C LEU A 6 -7.51 14.80 7.47
N MET A 7 -6.46 15.51 7.08
CA MET A 7 -5.49 15.08 6.08
C MET A 7 -4.67 13.88 6.55
N GLY A 8 -4.37 13.77 7.85
CA GLY A 8 -3.73 12.58 8.43
C GLY A 8 -4.55 11.31 8.22
N ASN A 9 -5.86 11.38 8.51
CA ASN A 9 -6.77 10.24 8.33
C ASN A 9 -7.00 9.90 6.84
N VAL A 10 -7.13 10.91 5.98
CA VAL A 10 -7.22 10.73 4.51
C VAL A 10 -5.97 10.02 3.98
N SER A 11 -4.78 10.49 4.36
CA SER A 11 -3.50 9.91 3.92
C SER A 11 -3.40 8.43 4.26
N LYS A 12 -3.68 8.06 5.52
CA LYS A 12 -3.68 6.66 5.96
C LYS A 12 -4.69 5.84 5.14
N LEU A 13 -5.93 6.29 5.00
CA LEU A 13 -6.95 5.53 4.24
C LEU A 13 -6.55 5.26 2.79
N ASN A 14 -5.91 6.23 2.14
CA ASN A 14 -5.39 6.07 0.79
C ASN A 14 -4.29 5.01 0.73
N VAL A 15 -3.35 5.03 1.68
CA VAL A 15 -2.24 4.06 1.75
C VAL A 15 -2.75 2.63 1.83
N CYS A 16 -3.84 2.38 2.58
CA CYS A 16 -4.39 1.02 2.70
C CYS A 16 -4.63 0.37 1.35
N ASN A 17 -5.27 1.02 0.39
CA ASN A 17 -5.53 0.43 -0.93
C ASN A 17 -4.39 0.66 -1.92
N ALA A 18 -3.81 1.87 -1.93
CA ALA A 18 -2.77 2.24 -2.88
C ALA A 18 -1.53 1.34 -2.76
N PHE A 19 -1.15 0.97 -1.54
CA PHE A 19 0.01 0.12 -1.32
C PHE A 19 -0.19 -1.31 -1.85
N TRP A 20 -1.37 -1.91 -1.68
CA TRP A 20 -1.70 -3.21 -2.31
C TRP A 20 -1.63 -3.14 -3.83
N ARG A 21 -2.08 -2.03 -4.42
CA ARG A 21 -1.97 -1.84 -5.87
C ARG A 21 -0.51 -1.74 -6.31
N VAL A 22 0.33 -1.01 -5.58
CA VAL A 22 1.78 -0.93 -5.85
C VAL A 22 2.43 -2.32 -5.76
N MET A 23 2.12 -3.10 -4.72
CA MET A 23 2.66 -4.46 -4.59
C MET A 23 2.19 -5.39 -5.71
N ALA A 24 0.94 -5.30 -6.15
CA ALA A 24 0.43 -6.08 -7.27
C ALA A 24 1.19 -5.75 -8.57
N LEU A 25 1.43 -4.46 -8.85
CA LEU A 25 2.19 -4.01 -10.02
C LEU A 25 3.65 -4.44 -9.94
N ALA A 26 4.29 -4.32 -8.78
CA ALA A 26 5.65 -4.79 -8.57
C ALA A 26 5.75 -6.33 -8.72
N GLY A 27 4.71 -7.05 -8.29
CA GLY A 27 4.57 -8.49 -8.48
C GLY A 27 4.49 -8.89 -9.95
N ASP A 28 3.70 -8.17 -10.73
CA ASP A 28 3.56 -8.37 -12.18
C ASP A 28 4.90 -8.15 -12.92
N ILE A 29 5.62 -7.06 -12.58
CA ILE A 29 6.94 -6.77 -13.15
C ILE A 29 7.97 -7.85 -12.79
N GLY A 30 8.00 -8.29 -11.53
CA GLY A 30 8.99 -9.28 -11.07
C GLY A 30 8.66 -10.72 -11.46
N GLY A 31 7.43 -10.99 -11.91
CA GLY A 31 6.96 -12.31 -12.31
C GLY A 31 7.01 -13.36 -11.19
N GLY A 32 6.87 -14.62 -11.59
CA GLY A 32 6.82 -15.76 -10.64
C GLY A 32 8.10 -15.94 -9.81
N LEU A 33 9.23 -15.42 -10.30
CA LEU A 33 10.52 -15.50 -9.63
C LEU A 33 10.53 -14.86 -8.25
N LEU A 34 9.66 -13.87 -8.01
CA LEU A 34 9.55 -13.27 -6.68
C LEU A 34 9.16 -14.26 -5.59
N VAL A 35 8.50 -15.37 -5.93
CA VAL A 35 8.04 -16.37 -4.96
C VAL A 35 8.65 -17.75 -5.17
N THR A 36 9.33 -17.99 -6.30
CA THR A 36 9.95 -19.29 -6.61
C THR A 36 11.47 -19.28 -6.68
N MET A 37 12.11 -18.11 -6.68
CA MET A 37 13.57 -18.00 -6.78
C MET A 37 14.27 -18.67 -5.59
N PRO A 38 15.34 -19.47 -5.83
CA PRO A 38 16.09 -20.13 -4.77
C PRO A 38 16.75 -19.12 -3.81
N SER A 39 17.36 -19.66 -2.75
CA SER A 39 18.22 -18.89 -1.88
C SER A 39 19.39 -18.31 -2.67
N ILE A 40 19.80 -17.07 -2.37
CA ILE A 40 21.04 -16.48 -2.93
C ILE A 40 22.26 -17.33 -2.55
N LYS A 41 22.18 -18.09 -1.45
CA LYS A 41 23.25 -19.01 -1.01
C LYS A 41 23.53 -20.12 -2.01
N GLU A 42 22.60 -20.44 -2.92
CA GLU A 42 22.84 -21.47 -3.94
C GLU A 42 23.95 -21.08 -4.93
N LEU A 43 24.29 -19.79 -5.04
CA LEU A 43 25.47 -19.35 -5.81
C LEU A 43 26.80 -19.78 -5.18
N GLU A 44 26.79 -20.16 -3.89
CA GLU A 44 27.97 -20.67 -3.18
C GLU A 44 27.97 -22.21 -3.11
N ASN A 45 26.90 -22.86 -3.58
CA ASN A 45 26.74 -24.31 -3.53
C ASN A 45 27.43 -24.96 -4.76
N PRO A 46 28.52 -25.73 -4.59
CA PRO A 46 29.27 -26.28 -5.71
C PRO A 46 28.47 -27.26 -6.58
N GLU A 47 27.37 -27.84 -6.08
CA GLU A 47 26.55 -28.79 -6.82
C GLU A 47 25.57 -28.11 -7.78
N VAL A 48 25.07 -26.91 -7.45
CA VAL A 48 24.00 -26.25 -8.21
C VAL A 48 24.35 -24.85 -8.72
N LYS A 49 25.47 -24.25 -8.26
CA LYS A 49 25.84 -22.87 -8.60
C LYS A 49 25.85 -22.63 -10.12
N ASP A 50 26.36 -23.59 -10.90
CA ASP A 50 26.53 -23.42 -12.35
C ASP A 50 25.15 -23.34 -13.04
N TYR A 51 24.18 -24.15 -12.60
CA TYR A 51 22.80 -24.07 -13.07
C TYR A 51 22.10 -22.78 -12.63
N VAL A 52 22.36 -22.33 -11.40
CA VAL A 52 21.76 -21.08 -10.90
C VAL A 52 22.31 -19.90 -11.69
N GLU A 53 23.62 -19.84 -11.93
CA GLU A 53 24.26 -18.80 -12.74
C GLU A 53 23.73 -18.80 -14.17
N GLU A 54 23.64 -19.97 -14.82
CA GLU A 54 23.13 -20.11 -16.18
C GLU A 54 21.66 -19.67 -16.31
N PHE A 55 20.75 -20.28 -15.56
CA PHE A 55 19.31 -20.10 -15.76
C PHE A 55 18.75 -18.80 -15.18
N TYR A 56 19.39 -18.20 -14.17
CA TYR A 56 18.96 -16.91 -13.60
C TYR A 56 19.76 -15.71 -14.12
N SER A 57 20.71 -15.90 -15.04
CA SER A 57 21.36 -14.79 -15.76
C SER A 57 20.42 -14.11 -16.77
N PHE A 58 19.45 -14.85 -17.31
CA PHE A 58 18.62 -14.43 -18.45
C PHE A 58 19.44 -14.00 -19.68
N GLY A 59 20.67 -14.50 -19.83
CA GLY A 59 21.59 -14.08 -20.90
C GLY A 59 22.02 -12.61 -20.77
N SER A 60 21.87 -12.00 -19.60
CA SER A 60 22.30 -10.64 -19.31
C SER A 60 23.81 -10.55 -19.07
N ASP A 61 24.41 -9.42 -19.42
CA ASP A 61 25.79 -9.08 -19.04
C ASP A 61 25.94 -8.74 -17.55
N GLU A 62 24.82 -8.48 -16.86
CA GLU A 62 24.79 -8.19 -15.42
C GLU A 62 25.00 -9.47 -14.59
N PRO A 63 25.84 -9.46 -13.53
CA PRO A 63 26.03 -10.64 -12.69
C PRO A 63 24.72 -11.20 -12.13
N THR A 64 24.50 -12.52 -12.27
CA THR A 64 23.30 -13.24 -11.80
C THR A 64 22.96 -12.92 -10.33
N LYS A 65 23.99 -12.78 -9.48
CA LYS A 65 23.83 -12.38 -8.07
C LYS A 65 23.08 -11.05 -7.91
N ASN A 66 23.32 -10.07 -8.77
CA ASN A 66 22.67 -8.77 -8.70
C ASN A 66 21.21 -8.84 -9.18
N ILE A 67 20.95 -9.58 -10.27
CA ILE A 67 19.60 -9.86 -10.74
C ILE A 67 18.78 -10.54 -9.64
N MET A 68 19.33 -11.57 -8.99
CA MET A 68 18.67 -12.26 -7.87
C MET A 68 18.42 -11.33 -6.68
N LYS A 69 19.34 -10.43 -6.33
CA LYS A 69 19.14 -9.45 -5.25
C LYS A 69 17.96 -8.52 -5.52
N VAL A 70 17.79 -8.04 -6.76
CA VAL A 70 16.63 -7.20 -7.13
C VAL A 70 15.33 -7.97 -6.96
N HIS A 71 15.27 -9.22 -7.42
CA HIS A 71 14.10 -10.07 -7.21
C HIS A 71 13.85 -10.34 -5.72
N LYS A 72 14.88 -10.57 -4.90
CA LYS A 72 14.71 -10.74 -3.45
C LYS A 72 14.25 -9.46 -2.74
N LEU A 73 14.67 -8.29 -3.22
CA LEU A 73 14.14 -7.01 -2.74
C LEU A 73 12.64 -6.89 -3.05
N LEU A 74 12.24 -7.19 -4.28
CA LEU A 74 10.84 -7.18 -4.68
C LEU A 74 10.03 -8.22 -3.89
N GLN A 75 10.53 -9.45 -3.72
CA GLN A 75 9.93 -10.49 -2.87
C GLN A 75 9.67 -9.97 -1.45
N ASN A 76 10.66 -9.31 -0.85
CA ASN A 76 10.53 -8.76 0.50
C ASN A 76 9.37 -7.76 0.60
N TRP A 77 9.20 -6.91 -0.42
CA TRP A 77 8.11 -5.92 -0.46
C TRP A 77 6.75 -6.54 -0.75
N THR A 78 6.66 -7.45 -1.73
CA THR A 78 5.39 -7.94 -2.27
C THR A 78 4.84 -9.16 -1.55
N ALA A 79 5.71 -9.97 -0.94
CA ALA A 79 5.34 -11.20 -0.22
C ALA A 79 5.77 -11.20 1.25
N GLY A 80 6.22 -10.05 1.77
CA GLY A 80 6.60 -9.87 3.17
C GLY A 80 5.46 -9.32 4.05
N LEU A 81 5.84 -8.76 5.21
CA LEU A 81 4.89 -8.27 6.22
C LEU A 81 4.30 -6.88 5.89
N HIS A 82 4.81 -6.20 4.87
CA HIS A 82 4.50 -4.79 4.59
C HIS A 82 3.05 -4.53 4.20
N GLY A 83 2.40 -5.48 3.51
CA GLY A 83 0.99 -5.36 3.15
C GLY A 83 0.09 -5.25 4.38
N VAL A 84 0.26 -6.17 5.34
CA VAL A 84 -0.47 -6.14 6.61
C VAL A 84 -0.07 -4.93 7.45
N GLY A 85 1.23 -4.58 7.47
CA GLY A 85 1.76 -3.41 8.18
C GLY A 85 1.14 -2.10 7.71
N THR A 86 0.96 -1.90 6.41
CA THR A 86 0.33 -0.68 5.85
C THR A 86 -1.19 -0.68 6.00
N TRP A 87 -1.82 -1.86 6.09
CA TRP A 87 -3.25 -1.97 6.33
C TRP A 87 -3.65 -1.62 7.77
N HIS A 88 -2.86 -2.08 8.74
CA HIS A 88 -3.16 -1.96 10.18
C HIS A 88 -2.31 -0.91 10.93
N GLY A 89 -1.24 -0.41 10.32
CA GLY A 89 -0.44 0.69 10.88
C GLY A 89 -1.32 1.90 11.20
N ALA A 90 -1.17 2.44 12.40
CA ALA A 90 -2.03 3.51 12.95
C ALA A 90 -3.54 3.15 13.03
N GLY A 91 -3.89 1.86 13.03
CA GLY A 91 -5.26 1.35 13.20
C GLY A 91 -5.87 0.74 11.94
N PRO A 92 -6.93 -0.08 12.07
CA PRO A 92 -7.65 -0.64 10.93
C PRO A 92 -8.40 0.47 10.17
N VAL A 93 -8.73 0.23 8.89
CA VAL A 93 -9.48 1.17 8.01
C VAL A 93 -10.67 1.84 8.69
N MET A 94 -11.40 1.11 9.54
CA MET A 94 -12.57 1.67 10.22
C MET A 94 -12.20 2.78 11.23
N ALA A 95 -11.03 2.71 11.86
CA ALA A 95 -10.58 3.74 12.81
C ALA A 95 -10.49 5.11 12.13
N GLN A 96 -9.87 5.18 10.95
CA GLN A 96 -9.78 6.43 10.20
C GLN A 96 -11.16 6.91 9.70
N LYS A 97 -12.05 6.00 9.28
CA LYS A 97 -13.43 6.36 8.88
C LYS A 97 -14.21 7.00 10.03
N ILE A 98 -14.09 6.45 11.24
CA ILE A 98 -14.71 7.01 12.44
C ILE A 98 -14.12 8.40 12.72
N MET A 99 -12.81 8.57 12.63
CA MET A 99 -12.17 9.87 12.86
C MET A 99 -12.60 10.91 11.84
N LEU A 100 -12.67 10.57 10.55
CA LEU A 100 -13.21 11.47 9.52
C LEU A 100 -14.63 11.93 9.84
N GLN A 101 -15.51 11.01 10.27
CA GLN A 101 -16.87 11.35 10.69
C GLN A 101 -16.91 12.28 11.91
N ARG A 102 -15.88 12.30 12.76
CA ARG A 102 -15.82 13.18 13.92
C ARG A 102 -15.31 14.59 13.59
N VAL A 103 -14.40 14.70 12.62
CA VAL A 103 -13.75 15.98 12.30
C VAL A 103 -14.46 16.76 11.18
N ILE A 104 -15.31 16.11 10.39
CA ILE A 104 -16.10 16.78 9.34
C ILE A 104 -17.21 17.64 9.97
N ASN A 105 -17.30 18.90 9.54
CA ASN A 105 -18.40 19.79 9.91
C ASN A 105 -19.62 19.55 9.00
N TYR A 106 -20.46 18.59 9.37
CA TYR A 106 -21.66 18.27 8.59
C TYR A 106 -22.70 19.39 8.55
N ASP A 107 -22.73 20.29 9.54
CA ASP A 107 -23.65 21.43 9.51
C ASP A 107 -23.27 22.41 8.40
N HIS A 108 -21.98 22.69 8.25
CA HIS A 108 -21.45 23.49 7.14
C HIS A 108 -21.83 22.88 5.77
N GLU A 109 -21.62 21.57 5.59
CA GLU A 109 -21.96 20.88 4.34
C GLU A 109 -23.48 20.90 4.06
N LYS A 110 -24.32 20.69 5.08
CA LYS A 110 -25.78 20.80 4.94
C LYS A 110 -26.20 22.20 4.53
N ASP A 111 -25.58 23.23 5.11
CA ASP A 111 -25.91 24.63 4.82
C ASP A 111 -25.50 25.06 3.41
N LEU A 112 -24.41 24.50 2.86
CA LEU A 112 -24.06 24.65 1.44
C LEU A 112 -25.16 24.08 0.53
N VAL A 113 -25.64 22.88 0.83
CA VAL A 113 -26.71 22.22 0.06
C VAL A 113 -28.03 23.00 0.16
N LYS A 114 -28.45 23.40 1.37
CA LYS A 114 -29.68 24.17 1.59
C LYS A 114 -29.68 25.48 0.81
N ARG A 115 -28.55 26.22 0.84
CA ARG A 115 -28.39 27.47 0.09
C ARG A 115 -28.47 27.24 -1.41
N THR A 116 -27.82 26.18 -1.91
CA THR A 116 -27.84 25.83 -3.33
C THR A 116 -29.24 25.49 -3.83
N LEU A 117 -30.05 24.86 -2.98
CA LEU A 117 -31.41 24.41 -3.33
C LEU A 117 -32.53 25.37 -2.87
N ASN A 118 -32.20 26.54 -2.30
CA ASN A 118 -33.16 27.47 -1.68
C ASN A 118 -34.09 26.82 -0.64
N ILE A 119 -33.59 25.85 0.11
CA ILE A 119 -34.34 25.19 1.17
C ILE A 119 -34.32 26.08 2.41
N LYS A 120 -35.51 26.47 2.90
CA LYS A 120 -35.67 27.18 4.17
C LYS A 120 -35.63 26.19 5.33
N ASP A 121 -35.00 26.58 6.43
CA ASP A 121 -35.08 25.81 7.66
C ASP A 121 -36.52 25.75 8.16
N GLN A 122 -36.95 24.57 8.61
CA GLN A 122 -38.22 24.46 9.31
C GLN A 122 -38.09 25.16 10.66
N GLU A 123 -39.01 26.07 10.97
CA GLU A 123 -39.11 26.65 12.32
C GLU A 123 -39.22 25.50 13.32
N LYS A 124 -38.24 25.37 14.22
CA LYS A 124 -38.36 24.45 15.35
C LYS A 124 -39.55 24.94 16.17
N LYS A 125 -40.64 24.16 16.20
CA LYS A 125 -41.67 24.33 17.23
C LYS A 125 -41.00 24.12 18.57
N ASN A 126 -40.93 25.18 19.36
CA ASN A 126 -40.63 25.09 20.78
C ASN A 126 -41.87 24.49 21.44
N ASP A 127 -41.80 23.22 21.82
CA ASP A 127 -42.70 22.62 22.80
C ASP A 127 -42.17 22.87 24.22
#